data_AF-A0A4V2Q458-F1
#
_entry.id   AF-A0A4V2Q458-F1
#
_cell.length_a   1.000
_cell.length_b   1.000
_cell.length_c   1.000
_cell.angle_alpha   90.00
_cell.angle_beta   90.00
_cell.angle_gamma   90.00
#
_symmetry.space_group_name_H-M   'P 1'
#
loop_
_entity.id
_entity.type
_entity.pdbx_description
1 polymer ?
#
loop_
_entity_poly.entity_id
_entity_poly.type
_entity_poly.pdbx_seq_one_letter_code
_entity_poly.pdbx_strand_id
1 'polypeptide(L)'
;MQMSMSFSPEGTLKSEVLLKFEEEGAEIVAELTALSRYEYLPAGILRDRPTDTTLLSLTADGFDIKDLPEARELVDYLLMSSEETYRVDRLTNSELVMSANGESLTCFR
;
A
#
# COMPACT_ATOMS: atom_id res chain seq x y z
N MET A 1 -5.63 10.12 1.17
CA MET A 1 -5.25 8.76 0.71
C MET A 1 -6.48 7.89 0.69
N GLN A 2 -6.76 7.24 -0.44
CA GLN A 2 -7.79 6.21 -0.57
C GLN A 2 -7.11 4.89 -0.94
N MET A 3 -7.52 3.79 -0.32
CA MET A 3 -6.94 2.47 -0.54
C MET A 3 -8.05 1.44 -0.65
N SER A 4 -7.97 0.59 -1.68
CA SER A 4 -8.76 -0.63 -1.80
C SER A 4 -7.83 -1.83 -1.62
N MET A 5 -8.32 -2.90 -1.00
CA MET A 5 -7.52 -4.09 -0.70
C MET A 5 -8.31 -5.34 -1.07
N SER A 6 -7.63 -6.31 -1.66
CA SER A 6 -8.21 -7.62 -1.98
C SER A 6 -7.24 -8.75 -1.60
N PHE A 7 -7.70 -9.64 -0.74
CA PHE A 7 -6.95 -10.81 -0.29
C PHE A 7 -7.30 -12.03 -1.15
N SER A 8 -6.28 -12.69 -1.70
CA SER A 8 -6.43 -13.97 -2.38
C SER A 8 -6.24 -15.15 -1.41
N PRO A 9 -6.87 -16.31 -1.69
CA PRO A 9 -6.74 -17.50 -0.83
C PRO A 9 -5.30 -18.02 -0.71
N GLU A 10 -4.42 -17.76 -1.68
CA GLU A 10 -3.01 -18.12 -1.61
C GLU A 10 -2.16 -17.18 -0.73
N GLY A 11 -2.78 -16.26 0.01
CA GLY A 11 -2.09 -15.37 0.94
C GLY A 11 -1.44 -14.15 0.27
N THR A 12 -1.91 -13.78 -0.93
CA THR A 12 -1.49 -12.54 -1.61
C THR A 12 -2.49 -11.44 -1.31
N LEU A 13 -2.00 -10.25 -0.97
CA LEU A 13 -2.79 -9.03 -0.93
C LEU A 13 -2.45 -8.19 -2.14
N LYS A 14 -3.48 -7.78 -2.87
CA LYS A 14 -3.39 -6.70 -3.85
C LYS A 14 -4.02 -5.46 -3.24
N SER A 15 -3.24 -4.40 -3.16
CA SER A 15 -3.68 -3.08 -2.71
C SER A 15 -3.64 -2.11 -3.87
N GLU A 16 -4.73 -1.40 -4.11
CA GLU A 16 -4.78 -0.28 -5.07
C GLU A 16 -4.86 1.01 -4.26
N VAL A 17 -3.88 1.89 -4.46
CA VAL A 17 -3.73 3.12 -3.67
C VAL A 17 -3.85 4.31 -4.60
N LEU A 18 -4.69 5.25 -4.18
CA LEU A 18 -4.84 6.57 -4.78
C LEU A 18 -4.35 7.61 -3.76
N LEU A 19 -3.21 8.22 -4.09
CA LEU A 19 -2.63 9.32 -3.35
C LEU A 19 -3.01 10.63 -4.03
N LYS A 20 -3.46 11.59 -3.21
CA LYS A 20 -3.76 12.96 -3.64
C LYS A 20 -3.16 13.90 -2.61
N PHE A 21 -2.31 14.81 -3.04
CA PHE A 21 -1.70 15.83 -2.21
C PHE A 21 -1.40 17.08 -3.04
N GLU A 22 -1.17 18.21 -2.39
CA GLU A 22 -0.88 19.48 -3.05
C GLU A 22 0.60 19.81 -2.81
N GLU A 23 1.34 20.09 -3.87
CA GLU A 23 2.77 20.43 -3.83
C GLU A 23 2.99 21.72 -4.63
N GLU A 24 3.56 22.75 -4.01
CA GLU A 24 3.80 24.06 -4.65
C GLU A 24 2.59 24.69 -5.38
N GLY A 25 1.36 24.32 -4.96
CA GLY A 25 0.11 24.79 -5.55
C GLY A 25 -0.40 23.97 -6.74
N ALA A 26 0.25 22.85 -7.07
CA ALA A 26 -0.22 21.86 -8.03
C ALA A 26 -0.85 20.66 -7.31
N GLU A 27 -1.97 20.14 -7.83
CA GLU A 27 -2.57 18.89 -7.36
C GLU A 27 -1.77 17.71 -7.91
N ILE A 28 -1.09 16.98 -7.04
CA ILE A 28 -0.42 15.73 -7.39
C ILE A 28 -1.35 14.55 -7.12
N VAL A 29 -1.57 13.73 -8.14
CA VAL A 29 -2.35 12.50 -8.06
C VAL A 29 -1.50 11.32 -8.51
N ALA A 30 -1.33 10.34 -7.64
CA ALA A 30 -0.62 9.11 -7.95
C ALA A 30 -1.51 7.88 -7.75
N GLU A 31 -1.51 6.97 -8.71
CA GLU A 31 -2.18 5.68 -8.63
C GLU A 31 -1.14 4.57 -8.69
N LEU A 32 -1.17 3.68 -7.70
CA LEU A 32 -0.24 2.56 -7.62
C LEU A 32 -0.95 1.29 -7.21
N THR A 33 -0.41 0.17 -7.69
CA THR A 33 -0.78 -1.16 -7.23
C THR A 33 0.39 -1.75 -6.46
N ALA A 34 0.16 -2.16 -5.23
CA ALA A 34 1.11 -2.92 -4.43
C ALA A 34 0.63 -4.38 -4.32
N LEU A 35 1.56 -5.30 -4.50
CA LEU A 35 1.36 -6.73 -4.30
C LEU A 35 2.25 -7.18 -3.16
N SER A 36 1.65 -7.79 -2.15
CA SER A 36 2.40 -8.34 -1.03
C SER A 36 1.95 -9.74 -0.68
N ARG A 37 2.85 -10.52 -0.09
CA ARG A 37 2.56 -11.83 0.48
C ARG A 37 2.59 -11.75 1.99
N TYR A 38 1.54 -12.23 2.63
CA TYR A 38 1.48 -12.31 4.06
C TYR A 38 1.91 -13.69 4.54
N GLU A 39 2.89 -13.69 5.44
CA GLU A 39 3.32 -14.88 6.14
C GLU A 39 2.81 -14.82 7.58
N TYR A 40 1.98 -15.78 7.96
CA TYR A 40 1.58 -15.94 9.35
C TYR A 40 2.65 -16.70 10.12
N LEU A 41 3.36 -15.98 10.97
CA LEU A 41 4.40 -16.52 11.83
C LEU A 41 3.81 -17.04 13.15
N PRO A 42 4.47 -18.02 13.79
CA PRO A 42 4.17 -18.40 15.16
C PRO A 42 4.16 -17.17 16.08
N ALA A 43 3.27 -17.16 17.09
CA ALA A 43 2.97 -16.04 17.98
C ALA A 43 2.01 -14.96 17.46
N GLY A 44 1.26 -15.22 16.38
CA GLY A 44 0.20 -14.31 15.93
C GLY A 44 0.74 -13.09 15.20
N ILE A 45 1.87 -13.24 14.53
CA ILE A 45 2.50 -12.17 13.76
C ILE A 45 2.18 -12.39 12.29
N LEU A 46 1.67 -11.37 11.62
CA LEU A 46 1.53 -11.34 10.18
C LEU A 46 2.67 -10.50 9.61
N ARG A 47 3.63 -11.14 8.94
CA ARG A 47 4.69 -10.43 8.24
C ARG A 47 4.22 -10.13 6.83
N ASP A 48 4.23 -8.86 6.48
CA ASP A 48 4.03 -8.42 5.12
C ASP A 48 5.35 -8.47 4.36
N ARG A 49 5.34 -9.14 3.21
CA ARG A 49 6.47 -9.17 2.28
C ARG A 49 6.02 -8.55 0.97
N PRO A 50 6.30 -7.26 0.75
CA PRO A 50 6.08 -6.65 -0.54
C PRO A 50 6.82 -7.44 -1.62
N THR A 51 6.09 -7.81 -2.66
CA THR A 51 6.63 -8.57 -3.79
C THR A 51 6.82 -7.69 -5.01
N ASP A 52 5.88 -6.78 -5.25
CA ASP A 52 5.91 -5.88 -6.39
C ASP A 52 5.14 -4.61 -6.06
N THR A 53 5.55 -3.49 -6.64
CA THR A 53 4.82 -2.23 -6.58
C THR A 53 4.94 -1.58 -7.93
N THR A 54 3.79 -1.29 -8.54
CA THR A 54 3.70 -0.72 -9.88
C THR A 54 2.99 0.62 -9.78
N LEU A 55 3.69 1.69 -10.19
CA LEU A 55 3.10 3.00 -10.40
C LEU A 55 2.31 3.01 -11.72
N LEU A 56 0.98 3.12 -11.63
CA LEU A 56 0.08 3.13 -12.78
C LEU A 56 0.04 4.51 -13.44
N SER A 57 -0.15 5.56 -12.63
CA SER A 57 -0.20 6.95 -13.10
C SER A 57 0.41 7.90 -12.06
N LEU A 58 0.99 9.00 -12.54
CA LEU A 58 1.44 10.11 -11.70
C LEU A 58 1.19 11.41 -12.47
N THR A 59 0.32 12.26 -11.95
CA THR A 59 -0.07 13.51 -12.60
C THR A 59 0.08 14.71 -11.68
N ALA A 60 0.39 15.87 -12.26
CA ALA A 60 0.30 17.19 -11.63
C ALA A 60 -0.71 18.04 -12.39
N ASP A 61 -1.77 18.51 -11.72
CA ASP A 61 -2.89 19.25 -12.32
C ASP A 61 -3.50 18.55 -13.55
N GLY A 62 -3.48 17.21 -13.54
CA GLY A 62 -3.95 16.36 -14.65
C GLY A 62 -2.95 16.13 -15.78
N PHE A 63 -1.73 16.68 -15.72
CA PHE A 63 -0.65 16.38 -16.67
C PHE A 63 0.20 15.23 -16.18
N ASP A 64 0.50 14.26 -17.05
CA ASP A 64 1.40 13.15 -16.72
C ASP A 64 2.83 13.66 -16.49
N ILE A 65 3.36 13.41 -15.30
CA ILE A 65 4.71 13.80 -14.89
C ILE A 65 5.61 12.59 -14.63
N LYS A 66 5.11 11.36 -14.81
CA LYS A 66 5.78 10.12 -14.37
C LYS A 66 7.21 9.96 -14.89
N ASP A 67 7.44 10.36 -16.14
CA ASP A 67 8.75 10.20 -16.81
C ASP A 67 9.59 11.49 -16.79
N LEU A 68 9.12 12.54 -16.11
CA LEU A 68 9.85 13.80 -16.00
C LEU A 68 10.99 13.68 -14.98
N PRO A 69 12.18 14.26 -15.26
CA PRO A 69 13.32 14.22 -14.35
C PRO A 69 13.00 14.74 -12.93
N GLU A 70 12.13 15.74 -12.84
CA GLU A 70 11.71 16.41 -11.61
C GLU A 70 10.87 15.48 -10.72
N ALA A 71 10.14 14.53 -11.30
CA ALA A 71 9.30 13.59 -10.57
C ALA A 71 10.06 12.34 -10.10
N ARG A 72 11.33 12.17 -10.50
CA ARG A 72 12.08 10.93 -10.27
C ARG A 72 12.20 10.55 -8.80
N GLU A 73 12.50 11.51 -7.93
CA GLU A 73 12.64 11.25 -6.49
C GLU A 73 11.30 10.80 -5.89
N LEU A 74 10.20 11.41 -6.33
CA LEU A 74 8.85 11.02 -5.92
C LEU A 74 8.50 9.61 -6.43
N VAL A 75 8.83 9.29 -7.69
CA VAL A 75 8.64 7.94 -8.25
C VAL A 75 9.42 6.91 -7.46
N ASP A 76 10.69 7.17 -7.17
CA ASP A 76 11.56 6.27 -6.40
C ASP A 76 10.99 6.06 -4.97
N TYR A 77 10.51 7.12 -4.34
CA TYR A 77 9.85 7.05 -3.03
C TYR A 77 8.56 6.21 -3.07
N LEU A 78 7.70 6.42 -4.06
CA LEU A 78 6.43 5.71 -4.22
C LEU A 78 6.60 4.21 -4.53
N LEU A 79 7.72 3.85 -5.17
CA LEU A 79 8.07 2.46 -5.48
C LEU A 79 8.90 1.79 -4.38
N MET A 80 9.33 2.54 -3.37
CA MET A 80 10.10 1.99 -2.26
C MET A 80 9.20 1.06 -1.44
N SER A 81 9.59 -0.20 -1.34
CA SER A 81 8.90 -1.19 -0.52
C SER A 81 9.66 -1.43 0.78
N SER A 82 8.95 -1.36 1.90
CA SER A 82 9.46 -1.78 3.21
C SER A 82 8.67 -2.98 3.71
N GLU A 83 9.38 -4.00 4.20
CA GLU A 83 8.73 -5.08 4.93
C GLU A 83 8.11 -4.53 6.22
N GLU A 84 6.80 -4.73 6.39
CA GLU A 84 6.11 -4.39 7.62
C GLU A 84 5.72 -5.64 8.40
N THR A 85 5.70 -5.51 9.73
CA THR A 85 5.28 -6.60 10.61
C THR A 85 4.11 -6.13 11.45
N TYR A 86 3.00 -6.86 11.32
CA TYR A 86 1.77 -6.59 12.04
C TYR A 86 1.54 -7.66 13.11
N ARG A 87 1.02 -7.24 14.27
CA ARG A 87 0.46 -8.17 15.25
C ARG A 87 -1.00 -8.43 14.92
N VAL A 88 -1.39 -9.69 14.87
CA VAL A 88 -2.80 -10.08 14.74
C VAL A 88 -3.46 -9.98 16.11
N ASP A 89 -4.33 -8.98 16.27
CA ASP A 89 -5.07 -8.77 17.52
C ASP A 89 -6.36 -9.60 17.57
N ARG A 90 -7.01 -9.78 16.41
CA ARG A 90 -8.24 -10.56 16.29
C ARG A 90 -8.35 -11.18 14.91
N LEU A 91 -8.65 -12.47 14.85
CA LEU A 91 -8.94 -13.21 13.62
C LEU A 91 -10.26 -13.97 13.80
N THR A 92 -11.25 -13.63 12.99
CA THR A 92 -12.56 -14.31 12.92
C THR A 92 -12.83 -14.78 11.49
N ASN A 93 -13.97 -15.45 11.26
CA ASN A 93 -14.36 -15.90 9.93
C ASN A 93 -14.64 -14.76 8.92
N SER A 94 -14.92 -13.54 9.42
CA SER A 94 -15.33 -12.38 8.61
C SER A 94 -14.42 -11.16 8.75
N GLU A 95 -13.51 -11.18 9.72
CA GLU A 95 -12.75 -9.99 10.12
C GLU A 95 -11.34 -10.37 10.57
N LEU A 96 -10.36 -9.59 10.12
CA LEU A 96 -8.98 -9.59 10.57
C LEU A 96 -8.63 -8.19 11.09
N VAL A 97 -8.26 -8.10 12.37
CA VAL A 97 -7.76 -6.87 13.00
C VAL A 97 -6.28 -7.04 13.29
N MET A 98 -5.49 -6.07 12.83
CA MET A 98 -4.05 -6.05 12.95
C MET A 98 -3.57 -4.73 13.51
N SER A 99 -2.42 -4.72 14.18
CA SER A 99 -1.76 -3.50 14.62
C SER A 99 -0.28 -3.45 14.26
N ALA A 100 0.19 -2.27 13.86
CA ALA A 100 1.59 -1.93 13.69
C ALA A 100 1.79 -0.46 14.06
N ASN A 101 2.94 -0.13 14.67
CA ASN A 101 3.34 1.25 14.99
C ASN A 101 2.30 2.10 15.75
N GLY A 102 1.42 1.47 16.54
CA GLY A 102 0.35 2.16 17.29
C GLY A 102 -0.94 2.38 16.50
N GLU A 103 -0.98 1.99 15.23
CA GLU A 103 -2.17 2.05 14.38
C GLU A 103 -2.84 0.67 14.29
N SER A 104 -4.16 0.66 14.07
CA SER A 104 -4.95 -0.56 13.88
C SER A 104 -5.59 -0.58 12.50
N LEU A 105 -5.35 -1.66 11.75
CA LEU A 105 -5.94 -1.93 10.45
C LEU A 105 -7.02 -3.01 10.61
N THR A 106 -8.21 -2.75 10.06
CA THR A 106 -9.31 -3.74 10.05
C THR A 106 -9.63 -4.13 8.62
N CYS A 107 -9.48 -5.41 8.32
CA CYS A 107 -9.82 -6.01 7.03
C CYS A 107 -11.12 -6.81 7.19
N PHE A 108 -12.09 -6.53 6.33
CA PHE A 108 -13.32 -7.30 6.22
C PHE A 108 -13.24 -8.24 5.01
N ARG A 109 -13.80 -9.43 5.16
CA ARG A 109 -13.96 -10.39 4.09
C ARG A 109 -15.22 -10.12 3.26
#